data_AF-T1C8V3-F1
#
_entry.id   AF-T1C8V3-F1
#
_cell.length_a   1.000
_cell.length_b   1.000
_cell.length_c   1.000
_cell.angle_alpha   90.00
_cell.angle_beta   90.00
_cell.angle_gamma   90.00
#
_symmetry.space_group_name_H-M   'P 1'
#
loop_
_entity.id
_entity.type
_entity.pdbx_description
1 polymer ?
#
loop_
_entity_poly.entity_id
_entity_poly.type
_entity_poly.pdbx_seq_one_letter_code
_entity_poly.pdbx_strand_id
1 'polypeptide(L)'
;QQTTKEFRRLASRLLNSGYWRTASLLRRMSDQVTTFASLAVQGIAVPWNSNVVERLMGTVSKRTKHKWMSWTTQGSQGLLTLLVTRVVEPRTHEQFWRRKLYGRLSPLPNLGIEVTRLAEAAGS
;
A
#
# COMPACT_ATOMS: atom_id res chain seq x y z
N GLN A 1 -6.39 -13.95 -20.51
CA GLN A 1 -6.93 -12.83 -21.30
C GLN A 1 -8.47 -12.78 -21.37
N GLN A 2 -9.18 -13.90 -21.19
CA GLN A 2 -10.66 -13.94 -21.19
C GLN A 2 -11.27 -13.04 -20.09
N THR A 3 -10.74 -13.10 -18.87
CA THR A 3 -11.23 -12.35 -17.70
C THR A 3 -11.22 -10.84 -17.93
N THR A 4 -10.15 -10.30 -18.49
CA THR A 4 -10.00 -8.86 -18.75
C THR A 4 -11.00 -8.35 -19.78
N LYS A 5 -11.33 -9.19 -20.80
CA LYS A 5 -12.35 -8.87 -21.81
C LYS A 5 -13.75 -8.81 -21.18
N GLU A 6 -14.09 -9.75 -20.31
CA GLU A 6 -15.37 -9.74 -19.61
C GLU A 6 -15.52 -8.53 -18.67
N PHE A 7 -14.44 -8.13 -17.98
CA PHE A 7 -14.42 -6.90 -17.17
C PHE A 7 -14.67 -5.65 -18.02
N ARG A 8 -14.04 -5.53 -19.19
CA ARG A 8 -14.27 -4.41 -20.12
C ARG A 8 -15.70 -4.42 -20.66
N ARG A 9 -16.26 -5.60 -20.96
CA ARG A 9 -17.64 -5.75 -21.41
C ARG A 9 -18.63 -5.30 -20.33
N LEU A 10 -18.42 -5.72 -19.09
CA LEU A 10 -19.24 -5.32 -17.94
C LEU A 10 -19.14 -3.82 -17.68
N ALA A 11 -17.94 -3.25 -17.77
CA ALA A 11 -17.75 -1.81 -17.66
C ALA A 11 -18.51 -1.03 -18.75
N SER A 12 -18.50 -1.51 -20.00
CA SER A 12 -19.27 -0.90 -21.09
C SER A 12 -20.79 -0.99 -20.88
N ARG A 13 -21.29 -2.10 -20.31
CA ARG A 13 -22.70 -2.22 -19.90
C ARG A 13 -23.05 -1.19 -18.83
N LEU A 14 -22.21 -1.05 -17.81
CA LEU A 14 -22.40 -0.08 -16.73
C LEU A 14 -22.36 1.37 -17.22
N LEU A 15 -21.51 1.66 -18.21
CA LEU A 15 -21.46 2.97 -18.85
C LEU A 15 -22.79 3.28 -19.56
N ASN A 16 -23.33 2.32 -20.31
CA ASN A 16 -24.60 2.48 -21.02
C ASN A 16 -25.80 2.62 -20.07
N SER A 17 -25.72 2.06 -18.86
CA SER A 17 -26.73 2.26 -17.80
C SER A 17 -26.50 3.51 -16.94
N GLY A 18 -25.55 4.38 -17.31
CA GLY A 18 -25.29 5.65 -16.61
C GLY A 18 -24.37 5.58 -15.38
N TYR A 19 -23.79 4.42 -15.06
CA TYR A 19 -22.84 4.25 -13.93
C TYR A 19 -21.39 4.53 -14.35
N TRP A 20 -21.15 5.74 -14.82
CA TRP A 20 -19.86 6.20 -15.37
C TRP A 20 -18.66 6.00 -14.42
N ARG A 21 -18.81 6.33 -13.12
CA ARG A 21 -17.74 6.17 -12.12
C ARG A 21 -17.36 4.70 -11.93
N THR A 22 -18.36 3.83 -11.79
CA THR A 22 -18.17 2.39 -11.60
C THR A 22 -17.56 1.74 -12.84
N ALA A 23 -18.02 2.13 -14.03
CA ALA A 23 -17.44 1.69 -15.30
C ALA A 23 -15.96 2.08 -15.44
N SER A 24 -15.62 3.31 -15.09
CA SER A 24 -14.24 3.80 -15.11
C SER A 24 -13.34 3.03 -14.14
N LEU A 25 -13.83 2.81 -12.90
CA LEU A 25 -13.12 2.02 -11.89
C LEU A 25 -12.84 0.59 -12.37
N LEU A 26 -13.86 -0.09 -12.91
CA LEU A 26 -13.72 -1.45 -13.44
C LEU A 26 -12.71 -1.54 -14.58
N ARG A 27 -12.69 -0.56 -15.48
CA ARG A 27 -11.68 -0.50 -16.54
C ARG A 27 -10.27 -0.37 -15.95
N ARG A 28 -10.08 0.54 -15.00
CA ARG A 28 -8.78 0.78 -14.34
C ARG A 28 -8.29 -0.44 -13.55
N MET A 29 -9.18 -1.15 -12.87
CA MET A 29 -8.81 -2.28 -12.02
C MET A 29 -8.72 -3.62 -12.77
N SER A 30 -9.16 -3.69 -14.03
CA SER A 30 -9.25 -4.96 -14.78
C SER A 30 -7.93 -5.74 -14.83
N ASP A 31 -6.79 -5.05 -15.00
CA ASP A 31 -5.47 -5.68 -15.03
C ASP A 31 -5.02 -6.14 -13.64
N GLN A 32 -5.32 -5.35 -12.60
CA GLN A 32 -5.00 -5.68 -11.20
C GLN A 32 -5.78 -6.90 -10.71
N VAL A 33 -7.08 -6.96 -11.01
CA VAL A 33 -7.94 -8.11 -10.66
C VAL A 33 -7.53 -9.36 -11.44
N THR A 34 -7.14 -9.23 -12.71
CA THR A 34 -6.61 -10.36 -13.49
C THR A 34 -5.29 -10.89 -12.90
N THR A 35 -4.43 -9.99 -12.44
CA THR A 35 -3.16 -10.34 -11.77
C THR A 35 -3.45 -11.04 -10.45
N PHE A 36 -4.33 -10.48 -9.62
CA PHE A 36 -4.78 -11.08 -8.37
C PHE A 36 -5.32 -12.51 -8.58
N ALA A 37 -6.19 -12.69 -9.58
CA ALA A 37 -6.75 -14.00 -9.91
C ALA A 37 -5.67 -14.99 -10.38
N SER A 38 -4.72 -14.53 -11.20
CA SER A 38 -3.58 -15.35 -11.64
C SER A 38 -2.71 -15.81 -10.47
N LEU A 39 -2.40 -14.92 -9.54
CA LEU A 39 -1.63 -15.23 -8.33
C LEU A 39 -2.38 -16.19 -7.41
N ALA A 40 -3.69 -16.00 -7.25
CA ALA A 40 -4.53 -16.91 -6.45
C ALA A 40 -4.58 -18.32 -7.04
N VAL A 41 -4.66 -18.46 -8.38
CA VAL A 41 -4.57 -19.76 -9.06
C VAL A 41 -3.20 -20.43 -8.85
N GLN A 42 -2.13 -19.64 -8.73
CA GLN A 42 -0.79 -20.14 -8.40
C GLN A 42 -0.62 -20.50 -6.92
N GLY A 43 -1.67 -20.43 -6.10
CA GLY A 43 -1.62 -20.73 -4.68
C GLY A 43 -1.03 -19.62 -3.81
N ILE A 44 -0.80 -18.43 -4.38
CA ILE A 44 -0.33 -17.27 -3.61
C ILE A 44 -1.53 -16.65 -2.91
N ALA A 45 -1.55 -16.75 -1.58
CA ALA A 45 -2.62 -16.19 -0.76
C ALA A 45 -2.53 -14.66 -0.72
N VAL A 46 -3.32 -13.98 -1.55
CA VAL A 46 -3.44 -12.52 -1.51
C VAL A 46 -4.61 -12.13 -0.58
N PRO A 47 -4.39 -11.25 0.40
CA PRO A 47 -5.45 -10.80 1.30
C PRO A 47 -6.63 -10.17 0.54
N TRP A 48 -7.85 -10.63 0.80
CA TRP A 48 -9.07 -10.14 0.16
C TRP A 48 -9.71 -8.94 0.86
N ASN A 49 -9.26 -8.59 2.08
CA ASN A 49 -9.75 -7.45 2.84
C ASN A 49 -8.63 -6.46 3.18
N SER A 50 -9.01 -5.19 3.26
CA SER A 50 -8.15 -4.06 3.65
C SER A 50 -8.09 -3.84 5.17
N ASN A 51 -8.72 -4.69 6.00
CA ASN A 51 -8.85 -4.48 7.44
C ASN A 51 -7.53 -4.22 8.16
N VAL A 52 -6.48 -4.98 7.78
CA VAL A 52 -5.15 -4.83 8.38
C VAL A 52 -4.54 -3.47 8.02
N VAL A 53 -4.68 -3.05 6.76
CA VAL A 53 -4.22 -1.74 6.27
C VAL A 53 -5.01 -0.62 6.92
N GLU A 54 -6.33 -0.74 7.04
CA GLU A 54 -7.19 0.26 7.68
C GLU A 54 -6.84 0.45 9.16
N ARG A 55 -6.64 -0.64 9.91
CA ARG A 55 -6.21 -0.57 11.32
C ARG A 55 -4.83 0.07 11.46
N LEU A 56 -3.89 -0.28 10.57
CA LEU A 56 -2.56 0.32 10.52
C LEU A 56 -2.67 1.83 10.27
N MET A 57 -3.39 2.23 9.23
CA MET A 57 -3.61 3.64 8.87
C MET A 57 -4.33 4.41 9.98
N GLY A 58 -5.30 3.80 10.66
CA GLY A 58 -5.95 4.39 11.83
C GLY A 58 -4.97 4.62 12.98
N THR A 59 -4.02 3.70 13.18
CA THR A 59 -2.96 3.84 14.18
C THR A 59 -1.98 4.96 13.83
N VAL A 60 -1.57 5.04 12.55
CA VAL A 60 -0.74 6.14 12.04
C VAL A 60 -1.45 7.48 12.27
N SER A 61 -2.70 7.61 11.82
CA SER A 61 -3.49 8.85 11.94
C SER A 61 -3.67 9.28 13.39
N LYS A 62 -3.97 8.33 14.30
CA LYS A 62 -4.09 8.63 15.74
C LYS A 62 -2.78 9.16 16.30
N ARG A 63 -1.63 8.57 15.92
CA ARG A 63 -0.32 8.98 16.44
C ARG A 63 0.15 10.32 15.87
N THR A 64 -0.08 10.57 14.57
CA THR A 64 0.25 11.86 13.97
C THR A 64 -0.60 12.98 14.54
N LYS A 65 -1.90 12.74 14.75
CA LYS A 65 -2.82 13.70 15.39
C LYS A 65 -2.52 13.92 16.87
N HIS A 66 -2.22 12.87 17.64
CA HIS A 66 -2.02 12.99 19.08
C HIS A 66 -0.74 13.76 19.44
N LYS A 67 0.30 13.72 18.59
CA LYS A 67 1.60 14.29 18.97
C LYS A 67 1.78 15.78 18.70
N TRP A 68 0.90 16.47 17.95
CA TRP A 68 0.88 17.94 17.70
C TRP A 68 2.24 18.65 17.48
N MET A 69 3.33 17.91 17.29
CA MET A 69 4.68 18.41 17.08
C MET A 69 5.04 18.14 15.63
N SER A 70 5.63 19.15 15.01
CA SER A 70 6.29 19.12 13.71
C SER A 70 6.97 17.77 13.48
N TRP A 71 6.30 16.89 12.74
CA TRP A 71 6.92 15.66 12.29
C TRP A 71 7.80 16.05 11.10
N THR A 72 9.10 16.08 11.31
CA THR A 72 10.05 16.12 10.19
C THR A 72 9.81 14.89 9.30
N THR A 73 10.12 15.00 8.00
CA THR A 73 9.97 13.88 7.05
C THR A 73 10.63 12.59 7.57
N GLN A 74 11.81 12.73 8.19
CA GLN A 74 12.51 11.60 8.81
C GLN A 74 11.77 11.00 10.02
N GLY A 75 11.16 11.83 10.86
CA GLY A 75 10.35 11.38 12.00
C GLY A 75 9.11 10.61 11.56
N SER A 76 8.40 11.12 10.55
CA SER A 76 7.24 10.44 9.93
C SER A 76 7.63 9.11 9.30
N GLN A 77 8.74 9.07 8.56
CA GLN A 77 9.26 7.85 7.95
C GLN A 77 9.66 6.82 9.00
N GLY A 78 10.31 7.22 10.09
CA GLY A 78 10.65 6.34 11.21
C GLY A 78 9.41 5.74 11.86
N LEU A 79 8.39 6.56 12.12
CA LEU A 79 7.12 6.11 12.69
C LEU A 79 6.41 5.11 11.77
N LEU A 80 6.28 5.43 10.48
CA LEU A 80 5.68 4.54 9.50
C LEU A 80 6.42 3.21 9.42
N THR A 81 7.75 3.25 9.36
CA THR A 81 8.57 2.03 9.31
C THR A 81 8.31 1.15 10.53
N LEU A 82 8.33 1.72 11.74
CA LEU A 82 8.08 0.97 12.97
C LEU A 82 6.69 0.31 12.98
N LEU A 83 5.66 1.04 12.56
CA LEU A 83 4.28 0.54 12.54
C LEU A 83 4.07 -0.53 11.47
N VAL A 84 4.66 -0.36 10.28
CA VAL A 84 4.60 -1.35 9.20
C VAL A 84 5.35 -2.63 9.59
N THR A 85 6.58 -2.52 10.11
CA THR A 85 7.36 -3.69 10.56
C THR A 85 6.62 -4.46 11.65
N ARG A 86 5.89 -3.79 12.54
CA ARG A 86 5.07 -4.46 13.55
C ARG A 86 4.00 -5.39 12.94
N VAL A 87 3.42 -4.97 11.81
CA VAL A 87 2.32 -5.70 11.16
C VAL A 87 2.87 -6.80 10.25
N VAL A 88 3.90 -6.49 9.46
CA VAL A 88 4.46 -7.42 8.47
C VAL A 88 5.36 -8.47 9.12
N GLU A 89 6.14 -8.08 10.12
CA GLU A 89 7.10 -8.96 10.79
C GLU A 89 7.08 -8.78 12.32
N PRO A 90 6.00 -9.22 13.00
CA PRO A 90 5.87 -9.05 14.46
C PRO A 90 7.00 -9.73 15.24
N ARG A 91 7.62 -10.78 14.69
CA ARG A 91 8.74 -11.51 15.31
C ARG A 91 10.06 -10.73 15.30
N THR A 92 10.29 -9.89 14.29
CA THR A 92 11.50 -9.05 14.18
C THR A 92 11.26 -7.63 14.71
N HIS A 93 10.01 -7.26 15.00
CA HIS A 93 9.64 -5.94 15.52
C HIS A 93 10.43 -5.54 16.77
N GLU A 94 10.62 -6.43 17.75
CA GLU A 94 11.40 -6.10 18.96
C GLU A 94 12.88 -5.84 18.65
N GLN A 95 13.46 -6.61 17.73
CA GLN A 95 14.83 -6.41 17.28
C GLN A 95 14.97 -5.10 16.50
N PHE A 96 13.99 -4.77 15.66
CA PHE A 96 13.92 -3.52 14.92
C PHE A 96 13.76 -2.30 15.87
N TRP A 97 12.88 -2.42 16.87
CA TRP A 97 12.69 -1.43 17.93
C TRP A 97 13.98 -1.17 18.70
N ARG A 98 14.67 -2.23 19.14
CA ARG A 98 15.97 -2.13 19.82
C ARG A 98 17.05 -1.54 18.92
N ARG A 99 17.11 -1.90 17.64
CA ARG A 99 18.06 -1.35 16.65
C ARG A 99 17.86 0.15 16.41
N LYS A 100 16.61 0.64 16.37
CA LYS A 100 16.32 2.06 16.12
C LYS A 100 16.54 2.98 17.32
N LEU A 101 16.35 2.49 18.55
CA LEU A 101 16.55 3.30 19.76
C LEU A 101 17.98 3.30 20.28
N TYR A 102 18.75 2.22 20.07
CA TYR A 102 20.07 2.04 20.70
C TYR A 102 21.23 1.84 19.73
N GLY A 103 20.98 1.67 18.43
CA GLY A 103 22.02 1.49 17.42
C GLY A 103 22.31 2.78 16.64
N ARG A 104 23.59 3.12 16.44
CA ARG A 104 24.00 4.06 15.39
C ARG A 104 23.31 3.66 14.08
N LEU A 105 22.42 4.52 13.61
CA LEU A 105 21.76 4.56 12.29
C LEU A 105 22.09 3.36 11.37
N SER A 106 21.57 2.18 11.69
CA SER A 106 21.56 1.09 10.71
C SER A 106 20.55 1.45 9.62
N PRO A 107 20.87 1.21 8.33
CA PRO A 107 19.96 1.51 7.23
C PRO A 107 18.61 0.81 7.46
N LEU A 108 17.54 1.45 7.00
CA LEU A 108 16.20 0.87 7.07
C LEU A 108 16.22 -0.51 6.39
N PRO A 109 15.49 -1.52 6.91
CA PRO A 109 15.28 -2.74 6.14
C PRO A 109 14.77 -2.35 4.77
N ASN A 110 15.35 -2.94 3.73
CA ASN A 110 14.90 -2.68 2.37
C ASN A 110 13.48 -3.25 2.25
N LEU A 111 12.48 -2.40 2.45
CA LEU A 111 11.07 -2.75 2.33
C LEU A 111 10.65 -2.94 0.86
N GLY A 112 11.58 -2.83 -0.10
CA GLY A 112 11.27 -2.80 -1.54
C GLY A 112 10.51 -1.55 -1.96
N ILE A 113 10.41 -0.54 -1.08
CA ILE A 113 9.74 0.73 -1.34
C ILE A 113 10.82 1.73 -1.71
N GLU A 114 11.15 1.80 -3.00
CA GLU A 114 11.91 2.92 -3.53
C GLU A 114 10.99 4.15 -3.54
N VAL A 115 11.29 5.14 -2.71
CA VAL A 115 10.63 6.45 -2.81
C VAL A 115 11.13 7.09 -4.09
N THR A 116 10.42 6.89 -5.20
CA THR A 116 10.66 7.62 -6.44
C THR A 116 10.60 9.10 -6.10
N ARG A 117 11.74 9.78 -6.10
CA ARG A 117 11.75 11.24 -5.96
C ARG A 117 10.96 11.78 -7.14
N LEU A 118 9.86 12.48 -6.87
CA LEU A 118 9.11 13.27 -7.85
C LEU A 118 9.91 14.53 -8.23
N ALA A 119 11.15 14.34 -8.69
CA ALA A 119 12.03 15.40 -9.13
C ALA A 119 12.89 14.88 -10.27
N GLU A 120 12.26 14.58 -11.40
CA GLU A 120 12.90 14.43 -12.73
C GLU A 120 11.84 14.37 -13.86
N ALA A 121 10.71 15.07 -13.70
CA ALA A 121 9.67 15.19 -14.73
C ALA A 121 9.39 16.66 -15.12
N ALA A 122 10.40 17.52 -14.98
CA ALA A 122 10.40 18.88 -15.52
C ALA A 122 11.79 19.16 -16.10
N GLY A 123 12.00 18.72 -17.34
CA GLY A 123 13.29 18.81 -18.01
C GLY A 123 13.28 18.05 -19.34
N SER A 124 12.33 18.39 -20.22
CA SER A 124 12.43 18.21 -21.67
C SER A 124 11.83 19.43 -22.35
#